data_AF-A0A085LU59-F1
#
_entry.id   AF-A0A085LU59-F1
#
_cell.length_a   1.000
_cell.length_b   1.000
_cell.length_c   1.000
_cell.angle_alpha   90.00
_cell.angle_beta   90.00
_cell.angle_gamma   90.00
#
_symmetry.space_group_name_H-M   'P 1'
#
loop_
_entity.id
_entity.type
_entity.pdbx_description
1 polymer ?
#
loop_
_entity_poly.entity_id
_entity_poly.type
_entity_poly.pdbx_seq_one_letter_code
_entity_poly.pdbx_strand_id
1 'polypeptide(L)'
;MRNCSRHRERLRKLIYLLQILVFSQSNSLKLEVKYTPDIDKAFVSPNATEAFKRIVEKFVEQVEETITAVDFEPDYPPEDELEELDDDWDRNAKYNICGIDSSFVRRKKPGTEFVMVITPPASHYADKPFMAMEVCERKAKNRSSAGRLHLGNRFTVRPLTEQETLVWLMHALLHGLVFNRETMRQRNNKKTKLKQKDDNTFVEAVKGIAEDHFECFHMDGAEIENRLVIPSWAAGECNSDAIHWKKLHFADDIMSYPPGPVITTLTAAIAVKLGYNISGAKPMKWAKGRKCDFISKGCESVLTDSDGSPGSSRPFCNWQDYVVTREKKYRCDSEYTQVVACDWRRYSKQAPKEIPLLFENATAKIALEDHTGIGLAGSEPVFYYCPVWKGIYDYKEKLLKTCANHLFQPDLESNFALEVYSTSSICVEQEKVETLQCDSSTIKKKTQGVFLGAGCYEYKCEYGHLHLRAYAPEYLRNKVSYVGQFKVCWAEGSRVMFSRMFGSEDKDDLQHDHRVTLICPSCKAICENNPRYENFTCSPDISNVNSRDYIGWFCGRGSHATWNTALCLFLLFINVLNSLMR
;
A
#
# COMPACT_ATOMS: atom_id res chain seq x y z
N MET A 1 -5.00 -17.22 -35.60
CA MET A 1 -4.69 -16.73 -34.23
C MET A 1 -5.92 -16.22 -33.45
N ARG A 2 -6.88 -15.48 -34.04
CA ARG A 2 -8.08 -14.99 -33.32
C ARG A 2 -9.02 -16.10 -32.76
N ASN A 3 -9.08 -17.28 -33.37
CA ASN A 3 -9.92 -18.38 -32.88
C ASN A 3 -9.37 -19.11 -31.64
N CYS A 4 -8.04 -19.14 -31.42
CA CYS A 4 -7.46 -19.75 -30.22
C CYS A 4 -7.73 -18.92 -28.95
N SER A 5 -7.69 -17.59 -29.05
CA SER A 5 -7.99 -16.68 -27.93
C SER A 5 -9.44 -16.87 -27.43
N ARG A 6 -10.40 -16.97 -28.37
CA ARG A 6 -11.83 -17.13 -28.05
C ARG A 6 -12.15 -18.49 -27.42
N HIS A 7 -11.45 -19.56 -27.83
CA HIS A 7 -11.56 -20.87 -27.19
C HIS A 7 -10.92 -20.91 -25.80
N ARG A 8 -9.78 -20.23 -25.61
CA ARG A 8 -9.12 -20.12 -24.29
C ARG A 8 -9.99 -19.37 -23.29
N GLU A 9 -10.70 -18.34 -23.72
CA GLU A 9 -11.61 -17.56 -22.88
C GLU A 9 -12.90 -18.32 -22.53
N ARG A 10 -13.46 -19.07 -23.49
CA ARG A 10 -14.59 -19.98 -23.23
C ARG A 10 -14.19 -21.12 -22.29
N LEU A 11 -13.00 -21.70 -22.45
CA LEU A 11 -12.49 -22.74 -21.57
C LEU A 11 -12.21 -22.19 -20.17
N ARG A 12 -11.66 -20.97 -20.04
CA ARG A 12 -11.51 -20.27 -18.75
C ARG A 12 -12.86 -20.06 -18.07
N LYS A 13 -13.89 -19.59 -18.79
CA LYS A 13 -15.24 -19.43 -18.24
C LYS A 13 -15.87 -20.76 -17.83
N LEU A 14 -15.65 -21.83 -18.60
CA LEU A 14 -16.16 -23.16 -18.27
C LEU A 14 -15.47 -23.75 -17.05
N ILE A 15 -14.14 -23.60 -16.93
CA ILE A 15 -13.36 -24.01 -15.75
C ILE A 15 -13.79 -23.21 -14.53
N TYR A 16 -14.02 -21.89 -14.68
CA TYR A 16 -14.49 -21.04 -13.60
C TYR A 16 -15.91 -21.42 -13.13
N LEU A 17 -16.81 -21.75 -14.06
CA LEU A 17 -18.16 -22.24 -13.75
C LEU A 17 -18.14 -23.64 -13.11
N LEU A 18 -17.25 -24.53 -13.56
CA LEU A 18 -17.04 -25.85 -12.94
C LEU A 18 -16.43 -25.73 -11.54
N GLN A 19 -15.51 -24.78 -11.34
CA GLN A 19 -15.02 -24.42 -10.02
C GLN A 19 -16.18 -23.99 -9.11
N ILE A 20 -17.03 -23.06 -9.56
CA ILE A 20 -18.22 -22.61 -8.81
C ILE A 20 -19.17 -23.77 -8.44
N LEU A 21 -19.40 -24.73 -9.34
CA LEU A 21 -20.30 -25.88 -9.09
C LEU A 21 -19.71 -26.93 -8.13
N VAL A 22 -18.40 -27.16 -8.17
CA VAL A 22 -17.69 -28.06 -7.24
C VAL A 22 -17.65 -27.49 -5.81
N PHE A 23 -17.76 -26.17 -5.64
CA PHE A 23 -17.76 -25.52 -4.32
C PHE A 23 -19.11 -25.54 -3.57
N SER A 24 -20.11 -26.27 -4.05
CA SER A 24 -21.40 -26.43 -3.31
C SER A 24 -21.29 -27.22 -1.99
N GLN A 25 -20.09 -27.77 -1.67
CA GLN A 25 -19.79 -28.44 -0.39
C GLN A 25 -18.62 -27.79 0.38
N SER A 26 -18.35 -26.49 0.20
CA SER A 26 -17.30 -25.80 0.98
C SER A 26 -17.84 -25.26 2.31
N ASN A 27 -17.20 -25.60 3.42
CA ASN A 27 -17.45 -24.99 4.72
C ASN A 27 -16.45 -23.84 4.95
N SER A 28 -16.91 -22.76 5.60
CA SER A 28 -16.01 -21.73 6.16
C SER A 28 -14.97 -22.37 7.05
N LEU A 29 -13.69 -21.96 6.95
CA LEU A 29 -12.61 -22.48 7.78
C LEU A 29 -12.87 -22.10 9.24
N LYS A 30 -13.41 -23.03 10.03
CA LYS A 30 -13.66 -22.79 11.46
C LYS A 30 -12.34 -22.77 12.23
N LEU A 31 -11.93 -21.57 12.64
CA LEU A 31 -10.69 -21.29 13.34
C LEU A 31 -10.94 -21.16 14.84
N GLU A 32 -10.33 -22.04 15.63
CA GLU A 32 -10.34 -21.93 17.09
C GLU A 32 -9.02 -21.38 17.60
N VAL A 33 -9.07 -20.28 18.34
CA VAL A 33 -7.88 -19.68 18.95
C VAL A 33 -7.81 -20.02 20.44
N LYS A 34 -6.62 -20.44 20.88
CA LYS A 34 -6.31 -20.70 22.28
C LYS A 34 -5.08 -19.92 22.70
N TYR A 35 -5.01 -19.57 23.97
CA TYR A 35 -3.87 -18.86 24.56
C TYR A 35 -3.25 -19.75 25.64
N THR A 36 -1.92 -19.76 25.73
CA THR A 36 -1.27 -20.42 26.87
C THR A 36 -1.48 -19.61 28.15
N PRO A 37 -1.41 -20.25 29.34
CA PRO A 37 -1.62 -19.57 30.62
C PRO A 37 -0.64 -18.42 30.89
N ASP A 38 0.53 -18.44 30.24
CA ASP A 38 1.59 -17.45 30.38
C ASP A 38 1.63 -16.43 29.25
N ILE A 39 0.57 -16.32 28.45
CA ILE A 39 0.49 -15.40 27.31
C ILE A 39 0.75 -13.95 27.70
N ASP A 40 0.42 -13.54 28.93
CA ASP A 40 0.70 -12.18 29.41
C ASP A 40 2.19 -11.83 29.41
N LYS A 41 3.10 -12.82 29.44
CA LYS A 41 4.54 -12.59 29.28
C LYS A 41 4.93 -12.11 27.88
N ALA A 42 4.07 -12.28 26.89
CA ALA A 42 4.25 -11.77 25.54
C ALA A 42 3.85 -10.28 25.39
N PHE A 43 3.37 -9.65 26.46
CA PHE A 43 2.87 -8.28 26.44
C PHE A 43 3.51 -7.45 27.55
N VAL A 44 3.71 -6.15 27.28
CA VAL A 44 4.23 -5.21 28.28
C VAL A 44 3.20 -4.80 29.33
N SER A 45 1.91 -5.07 29.09
CA SER A 45 0.84 -4.79 30.04
C SER A 45 -0.39 -5.66 29.79
N PRO A 46 -1.22 -5.92 30.82
CA PRO A 46 -2.50 -6.63 30.65
C PRO A 46 -3.46 -5.94 29.66
N ASN A 47 -3.45 -4.60 29.62
CA ASN A 47 -4.28 -3.85 28.68
C ASN A 47 -3.88 -4.11 27.22
N ALA A 48 -2.59 -4.31 26.96
CA ALA A 48 -2.10 -4.67 25.63
C ALA A 48 -2.52 -6.10 25.25
N THR A 49 -2.52 -7.04 26.21
CA THR A 49 -3.07 -8.38 26.00
C THR A 49 -4.54 -8.32 25.56
N GLU A 50 -5.39 -7.57 26.28
CA GLU A 50 -6.82 -7.47 25.98
C GLU A 50 -7.12 -6.70 24.69
N ALA A 51 -6.29 -5.71 24.33
CA ALA A 51 -6.37 -5.06 23.03
C ALA A 51 -6.05 -6.03 21.89
N PHE A 52 -5.00 -6.83 22.03
CA PHE A 52 -4.62 -7.83 21.02
C PHE A 52 -5.65 -8.95 20.90
N LYS A 53 -6.21 -9.45 22.01
CA LYS A 53 -7.29 -10.44 21.99
C LYS A 53 -8.49 -9.96 21.17
N ARG A 54 -8.89 -8.70 21.30
CA ARG A 54 -9.95 -8.09 20.47
C ARG A 54 -9.61 -8.04 18.98
N ILE A 55 -8.35 -7.79 18.63
CA ILE A 55 -7.90 -7.87 17.23
C ILE A 55 -7.96 -9.32 16.73
N VAL A 56 -7.60 -10.29 17.58
CA VAL A 56 -7.66 -11.72 17.24
C VAL A 56 -9.11 -12.19 17.03
N GLU A 57 -10.08 -11.67 17.79
CA GLU A 57 -11.51 -11.95 17.56
C GLU A 57 -11.95 -11.48 16.17
N LYS A 58 -11.62 -10.23 15.79
CA LYS A 58 -11.87 -9.70 14.44
C LYS A 58 -11.14 -10.52 13.37
N PHE A 59 -9.92 -10.96 13.66
CA PHE A 59 -9.15 -11.80 12.76
C PHE A 59 -9.85 -13.15 12.50
N VAL A 60 -10.42 -13.78 13.54
CA VAL A 60 -11.18 -15.03 13.39
C VAL A 60 -12.37 -14.82 12.48
N GLU A 61 -13.16 -13.75 12.69
CA GLU A 61 -14.29 -13.40 11.81
C GLU A 61 -13.82 -13.22 10.35
N GLN A 62 -12.74 -12.45 10.16
CA GLN A 62 -12.16 -12.23 8.83
C GLN A 62 -11.71 -13.55 8.18
N VAL A 63 -11.10 -14.47 8.93
CA VAL A 63 -10.67 -15.79 8.41
C VAL A 63 -11.87 -16.64 8.01
N GLU A 64 -12.93 -16.69 8.82
CA GLU A 64 -14.11 -17.50 8.51
C GLU A 64 -14.87 -16.99 7.28
N GLU A 65 -14.83 -15.67 7.01
CA GLU A 65 -15.38 -15.07 5.79
C GLU A 65 -14.47 -15.25 4.57
N THR A 66 -13.16 -15.23 4.79
CA THR A 66 -12.15 -15.17 3.72
C THR A 66 -11.70 -16.56 3.28
N ILE A 67 -11.61 -17.54 4.18
CA ILE A 67 -11.02 -18.86 3.90
C ILE A 67 -12.07 -19.95 4.08
N THR A 68 -12.18 -20.82 3.08
CA THR A 68 -13.03 -22.01 3.11
C THR A 68 -12.18 -23.26 2.97
N ALA A 69 -12.47 -24.30 3.75
CA ALA A 69 -11.85 -25.59 3.55
C ALA A 69 -12.60 -26.35 2.46
N VAL A 70 -11.83 -26.99 1.57
CA VAL A 70 -12.36 -27.77 0.45
C VAL A 70 -11.98 -29.22 0.67
N ASP A 71 -13.00 -30.06 0.86
CA ASP A 71 -12.80 -31.50 0.94
C ASP A 71 -12.63 -32.06 -0.48
N PHE A 72 -11.37 -32.13 -0.93
CA PHE A 72 -11.04 -32.89 -2.15
C PHE A 72 -11.02 -34.40 -1.83
N GLU A 73 -11.74 -35.20 -2.61
CA GLU A 73 -11.37 -36.60 -2.88
C GLU A 73 -10.23 -36.56 -3.89
N PRO A 74 -8.99 -36.96 -3.54
CA PRO A 74 -7.93 -37.01 -4.53
C PRO A 74 -8.11 -38.24 -5.40
N ASP A 75 -7.96 -38.09 -6.72
CA ASP A 75 -7.48 -39.18 -7.58
C ASP A 75 -6.07 -39.56 -7.09
N TYR A 76 -6.01 -40.45 -6.11
CA TYR A 76 -4.76 -41.09 -5.70
C TYR A 76 -4.36 -42.12 -6.75
N PRO A 77 -3.10 -42.15 -7.23
CA PRO A 77 -2.54 -43.41 -7.69
C PRO A 77 -2.45 -44.39 -6.49
N PRO A 78 -2.50 -45.71 -6.72
CA PRO A 78 -2.51 -46.73 -5.66
C PRO A 78 -1.34 -46.55 -4.69
N GLU A 79 -1.55 -46.94 -3.43
CA GLU A 79 -0.64 -46.79 -2.28
C GLU A 79 0.75 -47.45 -2.41
N ASP A 80 1.11 -48.00 -3.57
CA ASP A 80 2.29 -48.83 -3.76
C ASP A 80 3.59 -48.05 -4.06
N GLU A 81 3.59 -46.70 -4.04
CA GLU A 81 4.79 -45.86 -4.28
C GLU A 81 5.20 -44.97 -3.09
N LEU A 82 4.65 -45.18 -1.89
CA LEU A 82 5.14 -44.54 -0.65
C LEU A 82 6.13 -45.46 0.07
N GLU A 83 7.29 -45.70 -0.53
CA GLU A 83 8.45 -46.24 0.19
C GLU A 83 9.02 -45.19 1.16
N GLU A 84 9.09 -45.59 2.42
CA GLU A 84 9.92 -45.08 3.53
C GLU A 84 9.94 -43.55 3.74
N LEU A 85 8.94 -43.05 4.48
CA LEU A 85 9.10 -41.86 5.32
C LEU A 85 9.30 -42.33 6.77
N ASP A 86 10.48 -42.03 7.31
CA ASP A 86 10.97 -42.22 8.68
C ASP A 86 9.88 -42.46 9.74
N ASP A 87 9.80 -43.70 10.21
CA ASP A 87 8.98 -44.16 11.32
C ASP A 87 9.68 -43.93 12.68
N ASP A 88 10.40 -42.80 12.81
CA ASP A 88 11.08 -42.37 14.05
C ASP A 88 10.33 -41.19 14.72
N TRP A 89 8.99 -41.23 14.69
CA TRP A 89 8.17 -40.36 15.54
C TRP A 89 8.10 -40.96 16.95
N ASP A 90 9.08 -40.56 17.78
CA ASP A 90 9.30 -40.93 19.17
C ASP A 90 7.99 -41.13 19.97
N ARG A 91 7.85 -42.30 20.62
CA ARG A 91 6.69 -42.70 21.44
C ARG A 91 6.50 -41.81 22.69
N ASN A 92 7.47 -40.97 23.02
CA ASN A 92 7.34 -39.93 24.06
C ASN A 92 6.59 -38.65 23.58
N ALA A 93 6.33 -38.49 22.28
CA ALA A 93 5.58 -37.35 21.71
C ALA A 93 4.08 -37.36 22.02
N LYS A 94 3.56 -38.34 22.77
CA LYS A 94 2.12 -38.52 23.02
C LYS A 94 1.47 -37.39 23.83
N TYR A 95 2.28 -36.55 24.50
CA TYR A 95 1.83 -35.50 25.41
C TYR A 95 2.21 -34.07 24.98
N ASN A 96 3.11 -33.89 24.01
CA ASN A 96 3.67 -32.58 23.69
C ASN A 96 3.76 -32.36 22.16
N ILE A 97 2.85 -31.55 21.62
CA ILE A 97 2.78 -31.22 20.19
C ILE A 97 3.38 -29.82 20.02
N CYS A 98 4.54 -29.66 19.37
CA CYS A 98 5.29 -28.39 19.30
C CYS A 98 5.62 -27.75 20.67
N GLY A 99 5.82 -28.53 21.72
CA GLY A 99 6.00 -27.95 23.06
C GLY A 99 4.71 -27.38 23.67
N ILE A 100 3.55 -27.66 23.09
CA ILE A 100 2.23 -27.37 23.64
C ILE A 100 1.61 -28.66 24.18
N ASP A 101 1.00 -28.57 25.37
CA ASP A 101 0.21 -29.68 25.92
C ASP A 101 -0.85 -30.13 24.90
N SER A 102 -0.77 -31.40 24.50
CA SER A 102 -1.69 -32.04 23.55
C SER A 102 -3.17 -31.86 23.91
N SER A 103 -3.50 -31.58 25.17
CA SER A 103 -4.85 -31.28 25.62
C SER A 103 -5.44 -30.03 24.95
N PHE A 104 -4.62 -29.03 24.62
CA PHE A 104 -5.05 -27.83 23.89
C PHE A 104 -5.54 -28.17 22.48
N VAL A 105 -4.89 -29.11 21.80
CA VAL A 105 -5.26 -29.48 20.43
C VAL A 105 -6.40 -30.51 20.43
N ARG A 106 -6.38 -31.47 21.37
CA ARG A 106 -7.40 -32.53 21.45
C ARG A 106 -8.77 -32.04 21.92
N ARG A 107 -8.83 -31.05 22.82
CA ARG A 107 -10.10 -30.46 23.31
C ARG A 107 -10.60 -29.34 22.40
N LYS A 108 -10.61 -29.54 21.08
CA LYS A 108 -11.17 -28.55 20.15
C LYS A 108 -12.70 -28.66 20.10
N LYS A 109 -13.36 -27.55 19.80
CA LYS A 109 -14.81 -27.50 19.63
C LYS A 109 -15.24 -28.40 18.45
N PRO A 110 -16.42 -29.04 18.51
CA PRO A 110 -16.98 -29.75 17.35
C PRO A 110 -17.05 -28.81 16.14
N GLY A 111 -16.62 -29.29 14.98
CA GLY A 111 -16.58 -28.50 13.75
C GLY A 111 -15.31 -27.66 13.56
N THR A 112 -14.42 -27.54 14.56
CA THR A 112 -13.14 -26.84 14.39
C THR A 112 -12.25 -27.55 13.36
N GLU A 113 -11.84 -26.79 12.35
CA GLU A 113 -10.97 -27.27 11.28
C GLU A 113 -9.49 -27.04 11.58
N PHE A 114 -9.17 -25.87 12.13
CA PHE A 114 -7.82 -25.48 12.52
C PHE A 114 -7.79 -24.89 13.92
N VAL A 115 -6.84 -25.34 14.75
CA VAL A 115 -6.58 -24.78 16.08
C VAL A 115 -5.31 -23.94 16.04
N MET A 116 -5.42 -22.64 16.31
CA MET A 116 -4.28 -21.75 16.50
C MET A 116 -4.01 -21.58 18.00
N VAL A 117 -2.84 -22.02 18.45
CA VAL A 117 -2.40 -21.80 19.85
C VAL A 117 -1.39 -20.66 19.88
N ILE A 118 -1.74 -19.57 20.55
CA ILE A 118 -0.89 -18.39 20.71
C ILE A 118 -0.05 -18.55 21.97
N THR A 119 1.27 -18.43 21.81
CA THR A 119 2.24 -18.58 22.90
C THR A 119 3.20 -17.40 22.94
N PRO A 120 3.79 -17.11 24.12
CA PRO A 120 5.01 -16.29 24.18
C PRO A 120 6.11 -16.84 23.27
N PRO A 121 7.07 -16.00 22.88
CA PRO A 121 8.15 -16.42 22.00
C PRO A 121 9.14 -17.27 22.79
N ALA A 122 9.96 -18.07 22.09
CA ALA A 122 11.14 -18.65 22.73
C ALA A 122 12.08 -17.55 23.28
N SER A 123 12.88 -17.86 24.29
CA SER A 123 13.69 -16.87 25.02
C SER A 123 14.63 -16.05 24.13
N HIS A 124 15.16 -16.61 23.04
CA HIS A 124 16.02 -15.91 22.09
C HIS A 124 15.28 -14.96 21.13
N TYR A 125 13.95 -15.05 21.07
CA TYR A 125 13.08 -14.12 20.35
C TYR A 125 12.32 -13.16 21.28
N ALA A 126 12.51 -13.28 22.60
CA ALA A 126 11.78 -12.49 23.59
C ALA A 126 11.87 -11.00 23.26
N ASP A 127 13.09 -10.48 23.03
CA ASP A 127 13.34 -9.06 22.79
C ASP A 127 13.15 -8.58 21.34
N LYS A 128 12.61 -9.43 20.46
CA LYS A 128 12.40 -9.10 19.04
C LYS A 128 10.91 -8.85 18.76
N PRO A 129 10.57 -7.96 17.81
CA PRO A 129 9.20 -7.83 17.34
C PRO A 129 8.89 -9.03 16.45
N PHE A 130 8.57 -10.18 17.03
CA PHE A 130 8.50 -11.45 16.29
C PHE A 130 7.05 -11.94 16.17
N MET A 131 6.65 -12.40 14.98
CA MET A 131 5.40 -13.12 14.78
C MET A 131 5.62 -14.23 13.75
N ALA A 132 5.47 -15.48 14.18
CA ALA A 132 5.67 -16.64 13.31
C ALA A 132 4.73 -17.77 13.69
N MET A 133 4.30 -18.54 12.68
CA MET A 133 3.47 -19.72 12.86
C MET A 133 4.25 -20.98 12.50
N GLU A 134 4.15 -21.98 13.36
CA GLU A 134 4.67 -23.33 13.13
C GLU A 134 3.51 -24.32 12.99
N VAL A 135 3.66 -25.31 12.11
CA VAL A 135 2.66 -26.37 11.95
C VAL A 135 2.91 -27.44 13.00
N CYS A 136 1.87 -27.80 13.74
CA CYS A 136 1.99 -28.69 14.89
C CYS A 136 1.28 -30.03 14.72
N GLU A 137 0.15 -30.03 14.02
CA GLU A 137 -0.56 -31.27 13.71
C GLU A 137 -1.09 -31.22 12.29
N ARG A 138 -1.07 -32.38 11.62
CA ARG A 138 -1.73 -32.61 10.35
C ARG A 138 -2.71 -33.76 10.47
N LYS A 139 -3.82 -33.64 9.77
CA LYS A 139 -4.79 -34.73 9.57
C LYS A 139 -4.43 -35.55 8.33
N ALA A 140 -5.18 -36.64 8.13
CA ALA A 140 -5.22 -37.38 6.88
C ALA A 140 -5.37 -36.42 5.68
N LYS A 141 -4.77 -36.76 4.53
CA LYS A 141 -4.64 -35.91 3.32
C LYS A 141 -3.69 -34.71 3.47
N ASN A 142 -2.79 -34.72 4.47
CA ASN A 142 -1.70 -33.74 4.66
C ASN A 142 -2.19 -32.28 4.93
N ARG A 143 -3.43 -32.12 5.41
CA ARG A 143 -4.02 -30.81 5.77
C ARG A 143 -3.63 -30.46 7.21
N SER A 144 -3.03 -29.28 7.42
CA SER A 144 -2.74 -28.78 8.76
C SER A 144 -4.03 -28.64 9.58
N SER A 145 -4.01 -29.11 10.83
CA SER A 145 -5.15 -29.05 11.76
C SER A 145 -4.84 -28.29 13.05
N ALA A 146 -3.57 -28.04 13.33
CA ALA A 146 -3.15 -27.17 14.41
C ALA A 146 -1.82 -26.49 14.10
N GLY A 147 -1.68 -25.27 14.59
CA GLY A 147 -0.44 -24.51 14.53
C GLY A 147 -0.19 -23.68 15.80
N ARG A 148 1.08 -23.37 16.01
CA ARG A 148 1.56 -22.55 17.12
C ARG A 148 1.96 -21.17 16.60
N LEU A 149 1.28 -20.13 17.05
CA LEU A 149 1.64 -18.74 16.79
C LEU A 149 2.53 -18.23 17.92
N HIS A 150 3.78 -17.95 17.60
CA HIS A 150 4.73 -17.30 18.50
C HIS A 150 4.59 -15.79 18.41
N LEU A 151 4.47 -15.12 19.56
CA LEU A 151 4.32 -13.66 19.63
C LEU A 151 5.41 -13.03 20.50
N GLY A 152 6.29 -12.23 19.90
CA GLY A 152 7.38 -11.51 20.54
C GLY A 152 6.92 -10.33 21.40
N ASN A 153 7.60 -10.07 22.54
CA ASN A 153 7.17 -9.02 23.47
C ASN A 153 7.22 -7.61 22.86
N ARG A 154 8.11 -7.36 21.89
CA ARG A 154 8.21 -6.06 21.22
C ARG A 154 7.26 -5.89 20.06
N PHE A 155 6.68 -6.98 19.55
CA PHE A 155 5.68 -6.91 18.48
C PHE A 155 4.44 -6.17 18.99
N THR A 156 4.12 -6.39 20.27
CA THR A 156 2.94 -5.84 20.96
C THR A 156 3.17 -4.42 21.50
N VAL A 157 4.41 -3.91 21.42
CA VAL A 157 4.83 -2.57 21.86
C VAL A 157 5.00 -1.60 20.70
N ARG A 158 5.29 -2.12 19.50
CA ARG A 158 5.19 -1.34 18.27
C ARG A 158 3.70 -1.14 17.97
N PRO A 159 3.20 0.09 17.86
CA PRO A 159 1.84 0.32 17.42
C PRO A 159 1.80 0.07 15.93
N LEU A 160 1.51 -1.17 15.58
CA LEU A 160 0.91 -1.47 14.31
C LEU A 160 -0.52 -0.93 14.33
N THR A 161 -1.00 -0.45 13.20
CA THR A 161 -2.45 -0.31 13.01
C THR A 161 -3.13 -1.66 13.25
N GLU A 162 -4.43 -1.62 13.56
CA GLU A 162 -5.27 -2.82 13.56
C GLU A 162 -5.12 -3.57 12.22
N GLN A 163 -5.17 -2.85 11.09
CA GLN A 163 -5.05 -3.44 9.75
C GLN A 163 -3.69 -4.12 9.51
N GLU A 164 -2.58 -3.49 9.89
CA GLU A 164 -1.25 -4.11 9.78
C GLU A 164 -1.15 -5.36 10.65
N THR A 165 -1.72 -5.31 11.86
CA THR A 165 -1.77 -6.49 12.75
C THR A 165 -2.56 -7.63 12.11
N LEU A 166 -3.72 -7.34 11.49
CA LEU A 166 -4.51 -8.33 10.76
C LEU A 166 -3.74 -8.93 9.56
N VAL A 167 -2.98 -8.10 8.82
CA VAL A 167 -2.12 -8.57 7.73
C VAL A 167 -1.03 -9.52 8.24
N TRP A 168 -0.36 -9.19 9.35
CA TRP A 168 0.64 -10.07 9.97
C TRP A 168 0.03 -11.38 10.50
N LEU A 169 -1.14 -11.33 11.14
CA LEU A 169 -1.86 -12.52 11.60
C LEU A 169 -2.24 -13.43 10.43
N MET A 170 -2.74 -12.85 9.34
CA MET A 170 -3.10 -13.59 8.13
C MET A 170 -1.86 -14.19 7.45
N HIS A 171 -0.75 -13.44 7.36
CA HIS A 171 0.53 -13.94 6.87
C HIS A 171 1.02 -15.15 7.70
N ALA A 172 0.99 -15.04 9.03
CA ALA A 172 1.39 -16.12 9.92
C ALA A 172 0.44 -17.34 9.77
N LEU A 173 -0.87 -17.13 9.72
CA LEU A 173 -1.82 -18.23 9.49
C LEU A 173 -1.55 -18.95 8.17
N LEU A 174 -1.24 -18.22 7.10
CA LEU A 174 -0.91 -18.83 5.81
C LEU A 174 0.34 -19.71 5.86
N HIS A 175 1.35 -19.38 6.67
CA HIS A 175 2.44 -20.33 6.98
C HIS A 175 1.90 -21.60 7.63
N GLY A 176 1.00 -21.47 8.61
CA GLY A 176 0.35 -22.61 9.29
C GLY A 176 -0.50 -23.49 8.35
N LEU A 177 -1.14 -22.90 7.36
CA LEU A 177 -2.05 -23.60 6.46
C LEU A 177 -1.35 -24.16 5.22
N VAL A 178 -0.58 -23.34 4.51
CA VAL A 178 -0.23 -23.58 3.09
C VAL A 178 1.22 -23.28 2.73
N PHE A 179 1.85 -22.31 3.39
CA PHE A 179 3.15 -21.73 3.02
C PHE A 179 4.29 -22.13 3.98
N ASN A 180 4.35 -23.40 4.36
CA ASN A 180 5.42 -23.93 5.21
C ASN A 180 6.39 -24.81 4.42
N ARG A 181 7.51 -25.13 5.08
CA ARG A 181 8.57 -25.94 4.51
C ARG A 181 8.06 -27.30 4.04
N GLU A 182 7.22 -27.96 4.81
CA GLU A 182 6.77 -29.32 4.52
C GLU A 182 5.75 -29.34 3.38
N THR A 183 4.89 -28.33 3.23
CA THR A 183 3.97 -28.25 2.07
C THR A 183 4.68 -27.83 0.80
N MET A 184 5.64 -26.90 0.90
CA MET A 184 6.30 -26.32 -0.25
C MET A 184 7.52 -27.12 -0.72
N ARG A 185 8.28 -27.80 0.15
CA ARG A 185 9.53 -28.52 -0.21
C ARG A 185 9.34 -30.00 -0.59
N GLN A 186 8.13 -30.54 -0.62
CA GLN A 186 7.91 -31.89 -1.11
C GLN A 186 8.17 -31.97 -2.63
N ARG A 187 9.39 -32.41 -3.01
CA ARG A 187 9.85 -32.50 -4.42
C ARG A 187 8.90 -33.32 -5.32
N ASN A 188 8.24 -34.33 -4.76
CA ASN A 188 7.30 -35.20 -5.49
C ASN A 188 5.84 -34.74 -5.41
N ASN A 189 5.55 -33.65 -4.69
CA ASN A 189 4.19 -33.13 -4.62
C ASN A 189 3.88 -32.34 -5.91
N LYS A 190 3.12 -32.97 -6.82
CA LYS A 190 2.64 -32.34 -8.06
C LYS A 190 1.90 -31.00 -7.81
N LYS A 191 1.41 -30.75 -6.59
CA LYS A 191 0.66 -29.54 -6.22
C LYS A 191 1.55 -28.32 -5.91
N THR A 192 2.80 -28.52 -5.50
CA THR A 192 3.73 -27.46 -5.07
C THR A 192 5.13 -27.63 -5.67
N LYS A 193 5.24 -28.43 -6.74
CA LYS A 193 6.50 -28.80 -7.39
C LYS A 193 7.46 -27.61 -7.51
N LEU A 194 8.58 -27.72 -6.80
CA LEU A 194 9.65 -26.75 -6.84
C LEU A 194 10.60 -27.08 -7.98
N LYS A 195 10.99 -26.06 -8.74
CA LYS A 195 12.05 -26.13 -9.73
C LYS A 195 13.22 -25.28 -9.27
N GLN A 196 14.39 -25.90 -9.11
CA GLN A 196 15.64 -25.18 -8.93
C GLN A 196 16.24 -24.90 -10.30
N LYS A 197 16.70 -23.67 -10.49
CA LYS A 197 17.45 -23.25 -11.67
C LYS A 197 18.47 -22.22 -11.23
N ASP A 198 19.73 -22.53 -11.50
CA ASP A 198 20.88 -21.80 -10.95
C ASP A 198 20.74 -21.72 -9.42
N ASP A 199 20.92 -20.54 -8.83
CA ASP A 199 20.75 -20.32 -7.39
C ASP A 199 19.30 -20.03 -6.98
N ASN A 200 18.34 -20.01 -7.91
CA ASN A 200 16.95 -19.59 -7.65
C ASN A 200 16.00 -20.79 -7.55
N THR A 201 14.96 -20.62 -6.72
CA THR A 201 13.90 -21.62 -6.55
C THR A 201 12.56 -21.06 -7.01
N PHE A 202 11.82 -21.87 -7.78
CA PHE A 202 10.53 -21.48 -8.38
C PHE A 202 9.43 -22.46 -8.00
N VAL A 203 8.22 -21.95 -7.80
CA VAL A 203 7.01 -22.75 -7.62
C VAL A 203 6.33 -22.92 -8.98
N GLU A 204 6.50 -24.09 -9.60
CA GLU A 204 6.01 -24.39 -10.95
C GLU A 204 4.48 -24.40 -11.01
N ALA A 205 3.82 -24.78 -9.90
CA ALA A 205 2.37 -24.96 -9.83
C ALA A 205 1.56 -23.69 -10.14
N VAL A 206 2.19 -22.51 -10.03
CA VAL A 206 1.58 -21.20 -10.30
C VAL A 206 2.23 -20.49 -11.49
N LYS A 207 2.99 -21.22 -12.32
CA LYS A 207 3.66 -20.71 -13.51
C LYS A 207 2.73 -19.86 -14.37
N GLY A 208 1.57 -20.38 -14.78
CA GLY A 208 0.65 -19.64 -15.67
C GLY A 208 0.14 -18.32 -15.09
N ILE A 209 0.04 -18.19 -13.77
CA ILE A 209 -0.34 -16.93 -13.10
C ILE A 209 0.81 -15.92 -13.16
N ALA A 210 2.05 -16.38 -12.91
CA ALA A 210 3.24 -15.54 -13.02
C ALA A 210 3.49 -15.11 -14.48
N GLU A 211 3.34 -16.01 -15.45
CA GLU A 211 3.51 -15.70 -16.88
C GLU A 211 2.51 -14.64 -17.35
N ASP A 212 1.24 -14.79 -16.98
CA ASP A 212 0.19 -13.83 -17.33
C ASP A 212 0.42 -12.47 -16.64
N HIS A 213 0.96 -12.45 -15.41
CA HIS A 213 1.24 -11.21 -14.68
C HIS A 213 2.41 -10.42 -15.26
N PHE A 214 3.51 -11.10 -15.58
CA PHE A 214 4.70 -10.46 -16.13
C PHE A 214 4.69 -10.35 -17.66
N GLU A 215 3.76 -10.99 -18.36
CA GLU A 215 3.79 -11.13 -19.83
C GLU A 215 5.07 -11.84 -20.32
N CYS A 216 5.45 -12.93 -19.62
CA CYS A 216 6.65 -13.71 -19.91
C CYS A 216 6.33 -15.21 -20.02
N PHE A 217 6.17 -15.74 -21.23
CA PHE A 217 5.74 -17.13 -21.48
C PHE A 217 6.80 -18.23 -21.26
N HIS A 218 7.98 -17.88 -20.76
CA HIS A 218 9.09 -18.81 -20.57
C HIS A 218 9.54 -18.89 -19.10
N MET A 219 8.67 -18.50 -18.16
CA MET A 219 8.99 -18.57 -16.74
C MET A 219 9.03 -20.02 -16.23
N ASP A 220 9.89 -20.26 -15.25
CA ASP A 220 10.01 -21.55 -14.57
C ASP A 220 8.98 -21.73 -13.45
N GLY A 221 8.33 -20.63 -13.03
CA GLY A 221 7.34 -20.57 -11.96
C GLY A 221 7.36 -19.20 -11.30
N ALA A 222 6.70 -19.08 -10.15
CA ALA A 222 6.86 -17.91 -9.28
C ALA A 222 8.07 -18.11 -8.35
N GLU A 223 8.97 -17.14 -8.31
CA GLU A 223 10.22 -17.24 -7.55
C GLU A 223 10.00 -17.05 -6.04
N ILE A 224 10.63 -17.90 -5.23
CA ILE A 224 10.66 -17.76 -3.77
C ILE A 224 11.94 -17.10 -3.32
N GLU A 225 11.88 -16.41 -2.19
CA GLU A 225 13.05 -15.86 -1.55
C GLU A 225 13.90 -17.00 -0.96
N ASN A 226 15.20 -17.01 -1.27
CA ASN A 226 16.09 -18.09 -0.84
C ASN A 226 16.60 -17.89 0.59
N ARG A 227 16.63 -16.64 1.07
CA ARG A 227 17.08 -16.28 2.41
C ARG A 227 16.24 -15.15 2.97
N LEU A 228 15.81 -15.28 4.22
CA LEU A 228 15.10 -14.20 4.90
C LEU A 228 16.01 -12.97 5.02
N VAL A 229 15.62 -11.89 4.37
CA VAL A 229 16.27 -10.57 4.49
C VAL A 229 15.33 -9.68 5.27
N ILE A 230 15.78 -9.20 6.43
CA ILE A 230 15.00 -8.30 7.30
C ILE A 230 15.32 -6.85 6.91
N PRO A 231 14.40 -6.13 6.24
CA PRO A 231 14.65 -4.75 5.88
C PRO A 231 14.56 -3.83 7.10
N SER A 232 15.13 -2.64 6.96
CA SER A 232 15.25 -1.67 8.06
C SER A 232 13.90 -1.21 8.64
N TRP A 233 12.86 -1.25 7.81
CA TRP A 233 11.49 -0.81 8.12
C TRP A 233 10.56 -1.96 8.54
N ALA A 234 11.02 -3.21 8.58
CA ALA A 234 10.17 -4.33 8.96
C ALA A 234 9.58 -4.11 10.36
N ALA A 235 8.25 -4.15 10.45
CA ALA A 235 7.53 -4.00 11.72
C ALA A 235 7.78 -5.20 12.65
N GLY A 236 7.93 -6.40 12.08
CA GLY A 236 8.30 -7.61 12.79
C GLY A 236 9.19 -8.56 12.00
N GLU A 237 9.68 -9.58 12.70
CA GLU A 237 10.50 -10.69 12.21
C GLU A 237 9.66 -11.96 12.07
N CYS A 238 10.05 -12.83 11.12
CA CYS A 238 9.49 -14.16 10.93
C CYS A 238 10.56 -15.25 11.17
N ASN A 239 10.16 -16.53 11.11
CA ASN A 239 11.10 -17.66 11.15
C ASN A 239 12.13 -17.54 10.02
N SER A 240 13.41 -17.76 10.33
CA SER A 240 14.50 -17.60 9.35
C SER A 240 14.46 -18.61 8.21
N ASP A 241 13.75 -19.72 8.39
CA ASP A 241 13.53 -20.76 7.39
C ASP A 241 12.14 -20.71 6.74
N ALA A 242 11.33 -19.68 7.06
CA ALA A 242 10.05 -19.43 6.42
C ALA A 242 10.22 -19.21 4.91
N ILE A 243 9.25 -19.68 4.14
CA ILE A 243 9.25 -19.58 2.69
C ILE A 243 8.38 -18.39 2.29
N HIS A 244 8.96 -17.45 1.57
CA HIS A 244 8.28 -16.25 1.10
C HIS A 244 8.39 -16.13 -0.42
N TRP A 245 7.47 -15.40 -1.02
CA TRP A 245 7.66 -14.92 -2.37
C TRP A 245 8.80 -13.91 -2.42
N LYS A 246 9.59 -13.94 -3.51
CA LYS A 246 10.66 -12.96 -3.73
C LYS A 246 10.08 -11.54 -3.76
N LYS A 247 10.49 -10.71 -2.79
CA LYS A 247 9.89 -9.39 -2.56
C LYS A 247 10.01 -8.47 -3.77
N LEU A 248 11.12 -8.56 -4.51
CA LEU A 248 11.33 -7.81 -5.75
C LEU A 248 10.22 -8.05 -6.79
N HIS A 249 9.72 -9.29 -6.89
CA HIS A 249 8.77 -9.70 -7.93
C HIS A 249 7.31 -9.58 -7.46
N PHE A 250 7.04 -9.77 -6.17
CA PHE A 250 5.68 -9.94 -5.63
C PHE A 250 5.43 -9.08 -4.39
N ALA A 251 5.88 -7.81 -4.39
CA ALA A 251 5.91 -7.00 -3.18
C ALA A 251 4.56 -6.71 -2.54
N ASP A 252 3.49 -6.77 -3.32
CA ASP A 252 2.12 -6.55 -2.86
C ASP A 252 1.47 -7.81 -2.28
N ASP A 253 2.03 -9.01 -2.53
CA ASP A 253 1.49 -10.25 -1.99
C ASP A 253 1.81 -10.42 -0.50
N ILE A 254 0.80 -10.85 0.25
CA ILE A 254 0.89 -11.10 1.68
C ILE A 254 2.01 -12.06 2.06
N MET A 255 2.34 -13.05 1.22
CA MET A 255 3.40 -14.03 1.47
C MET A 255 4.78 -13.58 0.98
N SER A 256 4.92 -12.34 0.50
CA SER A 256 6.24 -11.71 0.43
C SER A 256 6.70 -11.26 1.82
N TYR A 257 8.00 -11.01 2.02
CA TYR A 257 8.51 -10.56 3.31
C TYR A 257 9.27 -9.22 3.23
N PRO A 258 8.96 -8.24 4.10
CA PRO A 258 7.81 -8.19 5.02
C PRO A 258 6.47 -8.32 4.28
N PRO A 259 5.36 -8.68 4.97
CA PRO A 259 4.08 -8.96 4.31
C PRO A 259 3.61 -7.83 3.41
N GLY A 260 3.16 -8.18 2.21
CA GLY A 260 2.39 -7.27 1.35
C GLY A 260 0.97 -7.05 1.92
N PRO A 261 0.26 -5.99 1.49
CA PRO A 261 -1.04 -5.63 2.06
C PRO A 261 -2.18 -6.54 1.61
N VAL A 262 -2.03 -7.36 0.58
CA VAL A 262 -3.13 -8.13 -0.02
C VAL A 262 -2.78 -9.59 -0.24
N ILE A 263 -3.76 -10.48 -0.02
CA ILE A 263 -3.66 -11.85 -0.51
C ILE A 263 -3.90 -11.81 -2.02
N THR A 264 -2.89 -12.12 -2.83
CA THR A 264 -3.08 -12.08 -4.28
C THR A 264 -3.56 -13.42 -4.82
N THR A 265 -4.00 -13.41 -6.08
CA THR A 265 -4.31 -14.62 -6.85
C THR A 265 -3.16 -15.62 -6.87
N LEU A 266 -1.91 -15.18 -6.70
CA LEU A 266 -0.74 -16.06 -6.65
C LEU A 266 -0.78 -16.98 -5.42
N THR A 267 -0.87 -16.39 -4.22
CA THR A 267 -0.97 -17.15 -2.97
C THR A 267 -2.26 -17.96 -2.89
N ALA A 268 -3.39 -17.39 -3.31
CA ALA A 268 -4.67 -18.09 -3.32
C ALA A 268 -4.64 -19.35 -4.21
N ALA A 269 -3.94 -19.31 -5.34
CA ALA A 269 -3.83 -20.48 -6.23
C ALA A 269 -3.03 -21.64 -5.60
N ILE A 270 -2.04 -21.36 -4.76
CA ILE A 270 -1.36 -22.39 -3.95
C ILE A 270 -2.31 -22.94 -2.90
N ALA A 271 -3.04 -22.06 -2.21
CA ALA A 271 -3.97 -22.45 -1.17
C ALA A 271 -5.03 -23.44 -1.70
N VAL A 272 -5.61 -23.16 -2.87
CA VAL A 272 -6.65 -24.01 -3.49
C VAL A 272 -6.13 -25.42 -3.76
N LYS A 273 -4.89 -25.56 -4.24
CA LYS A 273 -4.27 -26.87 -4.49
C LYS A 273 -4.08 -27.67 -3.20
N LEU A 274 -3.92 -26.98 -2.07
CA LEU A 274 -3.74 -27.55 -0.74
C LEU A 274 -5.07 -27.69 0.04
N GLY A 275 -6.22 -27.46 -0.62
CA GLY A 275 -7.54 -27.68 -0.03
C GLY A 275 -8.11 -26.48 0.71
N TYR A 276 -7.62 -25.27 0.44
CA TYR A 276 -8.15 -24.03 1.01
C TYR A 276 -8.52 -23.04 -0.09
N ASN A 277 -9.77 -22.62 -0.16
CA ASN A 277 -10.18 -21.57 -1.08
C ASN A 277 -10.21 -20.22 -0.36
N ILE A 278 -9.55 -19.23 -0.93
CA ILE A 278 -9.43 -17.87 -0.38
C ILE A 278 -10.34 -16.94 -1.21
N SER A 279 -11.46 -16.53 -0.65
CA SER A 279 -12.37 -15.54 -1.22
C SER A 279 -11.72 -14.14 -1.18
N GLY A 280 -12.07 -13.28 -2.14
CA GLY A 280 -11.59 -11.89 -2.16
C GLY A 280 -10.12 -11.68 -2.57
N ALA A 281 -9.40 -12.74 -2.97
CA ALA A 281 -8.03 -12.63 -3.47
C ALA A 281 -7.93 -11.62 -4.64
N LYS A 282 -6.93 -10.73 -4.58
CA LYS A 282 -6.77 -9.64 -5.55
C LYS A 282 -5.78 -9.98 -6.65
N PRO A 283 -5.94 -9.47 -7.89
CA PRO A 283 -4.87 -9.54 -8.87
C PRO A 283 -3.61 -8.84 -8.35
N MET A 284 -2.44 -9.40 -8.64
CA MET A 284 -1.17 -8.70 -8.42
C MET A 284 -1.14 -7.42 -9.26
N LYS A 285 -0.68 -6.33 -8.64
CA LYS A 285 -0.46 -5.01 -9.26
C LYS A 285 1.02 -4.69 -9.34
N TRP A 286 1.80 -5.11 -8.34
CA TRP A 286 3.23 -4.85 -8.29
C TRP A 286 3.95 -5.44 -9.51
N ALA A 287 4.74 -4.62 -10.21
CA ALA A 287 5.56 -5.01 -11.36
C ALA A 287 4.79 -5.75 -12.50
N LYS A 288 3.48 -5.50 -12.63
CA LYS A 288 2.67 -6.05 -13.72
C LYS A 288 3.21 -5.63 -15.10
N GLY A 289 3.28 -6.57 -16.04
CA GLY A 289 3.68 -6.31 -17.43
C GLY A 289 5.17 -6.00 -17.64
N ARG A 290 6.04 -6.32 -16.66
CA ARG A 290 7.48 -6.01 -16.71
C ARG A 290 8.34 -6.98 -17.54
N LYS A 291 7.73 -7.96 -18.20
CA LYS A 291 8.34 -8.89 -19.19
C LYS A 291 9.47 -9.75 -18.60
N CYS A 292 10.06 -10.59 -19.45
CA CYS A 292 11.08 -11.57 -19.04
C CYS A 292 12.40 -10.95 -18.57
N ASP A 293 12.77 -9.79 -19.12
CA ASP A 293 14.01 -9.09 -18.75
C ASP A 293 13.98 -8.63 -17.30
N PHE A 294 12.81 -8.26 -16.76
CA PHE A 294 12.67 -7.94 -15.34
C PHE A 294 12.95 -9.12 -14.42
N ILE A 295 12.49 -10.31 -14.79
CA ILE A 295 12.70 -11.52 -13.99
C ILE A 295 14.18 -11.91 -13.92
N SER A 296 14.93 -11.64 -15.00
CA SER A 296 16.35 -12.03 -15.10
C SER A 296 17.32 -10.93 -14.66
N LYS A 297 17.05 -9.67 -14.97
CA LYS A 297 17.92 -8.51 -14.72
C LYS A 297 17.42 -7.60 -13.59
N GLY A 298 16.28 -7.91 -12.97
CA GLY A 298 15.69 -7.07 -11.94
C GLY A 298 15.34 -5.67 -12.46
N CYS A 299 15.44 -4.66 -11.59
CA CYS A 299 15.06 -3.29 -11.91
C CYS A 299 15.93 -2.62 -12.99
N GLU A 300 17.13 -3.13 -13.29
CA GLU A 300 17.98 -2.58 -14.36
C GLU A 300 17.26 -2.57 -15.71
N SER A 301 16.55 -3.65 -16.03
CA SER A 301 15.75 -3.74 -17.25
C SER A 301 14.65 -2.68 -17.28
N VAL A 302 13.97 -2.47 -16.16
CA VAL A 302 12.87 -1.51 -16.02
C VAL A 302 13.35 -0.08 -16.18
N LEU A 303 14.54 0.21 -15.68
CA LEU A 303 15.16 1.53 -15.78
C LEU A 303 15.64 1.81 -17.20
N THR A 304 16.17 0.79 -17.87
CA THR A 304 16.66 0.86 -19.26
C THR A 304 15.50 1.03 -20.26
N ASP A 305 14.40 0.31 -20.05
CA ASP A 305 13.20 0.36 -20.90
C ASP A 305 12.33 1.60 -20.66
N SER A 306 12.62 2.36 -19.60
CA SER A 306 11.88 3.58 -19.28
C SER A 306 12.18 4.69 -20.31
N ASP A 307 11.16 5.50 -20.62
CA ASP A 307 11.32 6.67 -21.50
C ASP A 307 12.10 7.83 -20.85
N GLY A 308 12.65 7.62 -19.64
CA GLY A 308 13.36 8.63 -18.87
C GLY A 308 12.48 9.72 -18.28
N SER A 309 11.16 9.69 -18.44
CA SER A 309 10.25 10.66 -17.80
C SER A 309 10.01 10.33 -16.32
N PRO A 310 9.68 11.31 -15.46
CA PRO A 310 9.43 11.04 -14.03
C PRO A 310 8.32 10.00 -13.81
N GLY A 311 8.62 8.90 -13.14
CA GLY A 311 7.69 7.85 -12.75
C GLY A 311 7.41 6.81 -13.82
N SER A 312 8.06 6.86 -14.99
CA SER A 312 7.86 5.85 -16.04
C SER A 312 8.40 4.46 -15.67
N SER A 313 9.30 4.40 -14.68
CA SER A 313 9.88 3.14 -14.16
C SER A 313 9.10 2.50 -13.01
N ARG A 314 7.88 2.97 -12.68
CA ARG A 314 7.10 2.46 -11.53
C ARG A 314 6.99 0.91 -11.51
N PRO A 315 7.27 0.23 -10.41
CA PRO A 315 7.33 0.76 -9.05
C PRO A 315 8.72 1.29 -8.63
N PHE A 316 9.70 1.26 -9.53
CA PHE A 316 11.03 1.80 -9.27
C PHE A 316 11.12 3.27 -9.64
N CYS A 317 12.11 3.95 -9.08
CA CYS A 317 12.44 5.32 -9.41
C CYS A 317 13.58 5.36 -10.42
N ASN A 318 13.47 6.22 -11.43
CA ASN A 318 14.53 6.41 -12.42
C ASN A 318 15.39 7.64 -12.10
N TRP A 319 16.40 7.88 -12.93
CA TRP A 319 17.28 9.04 -12.79
C TRP A 319 16.50 10.36 -12.79
N GLN A 320 15.48 10.47 -13.65
CA GLN A 320 14.69 11.69 -13.72
C GLN A 320 13.82 11.88 -12.48
N ASP A 321 13.38 10.81 -11.83
CA ASP A 321 12.77 10.89 -10.51
C ASP A 321 13.78 11.48 -9.52
N TYR A 322 15.04 11.04 -9.48
CA TYR A 322 16.05 11.65 -8.59
C TYR A 322 16.25 13.16 -8.85
N VAL A 323 16.41 13.52 -10.13
CA VAL A 323 16.64 14.89 -10.61
C VAL A 323 15.46 15.80 -10.25
N VAL A 324 14.23 15.39 -10.59
CA VAL A 324 13.02 16.18 -10.31
C VAL A 324 12.65 16.14 -8.84
N THR A 325 12.90 15.04 -8.11
CA THR A 325 12.46 14.91 -6.70
C THR A 325 13.34 15.66 -5.69
N ARG A 326 14.56 16.03 -6.06
CA ARG A 326 15.35 17.01 -5.30
C ARG A 326 14.60 18.35 -5.17
N GLU A 327 13.85 18.71 -6.20
CA GLU A 327 12.86 19.78 -6.13
C GLU A 327 11.55 19.22 -5.52
N LYS A 328 10.96 18.14 -6.03
CA LYS A 328 9.66 17.56 -5.57
C LYS A 328 9.81 16.30 -4.70
N LYS A 329 9.73 16.43 -3.37
CA LYS A 329 10.05 15.30 -2.46
C LYS A 329 9.12 14.08 -2.54
N TYR A 330 7.84 14.29 -2.86
CA TYR A 330 6.82 13.24 -2.81
C TYR A 330 6.05 13.11 -4.10
N ARG A 331 5.47 11.92 -4.29
CA ARG A 331 4.52 11.61 -5.36
C ARG A 331 3.33 10.85 -4.78
N CYS A 332 2.31 10.62 -5.59
CA CYS A 332 1.26 9.68 -5.23
C CYS A 332 1.65 8.24 -5.58
N ASP A 333 1.21 7.30 -4.75
CA ASP A 333 1.20 5.89 -5.11
C ASP A 333 0.27 5.62 -6.30
N SER A 334 0.32 4.41 -6.88
CA SER A 334 -0.50 4.06 -8.04
C SER A 334 -2.00 4.04 -7.74
N GLU A 335 -2.38 3.94 -6.46
CA GLU A 335 -3.76 3.87 -6.01
C GLU A 335 -4.30 5.21 -5.50
N TYR A 336 -3.47 6.27 -5.49
CA TYR A 336 -3.82 7.59 -4.97
C TYR A 336 -4.30 7.57 -3.51
N THR A 337 -3.81 6.62 -2.71
CA THR A 337 -4.20 6.46 -1.30
C THR A 337 -3.23 7.13 -0.33
N GLN A 338 -1.99 7.37 -0.78
CA GLN A 338 -0.92 7.89 0.07
C GLN A 338 0.17 8.61 -0.71
N VAL A 339 0.91 9.43 0.02
CA VAL A 339 2.15 10.04 -0.45
C VAL A 339 3.31 9.05 -0.33
N VAL A 340 4.13 8.98 -1.37
CA VAL A 340 5.32 8.12 -1.45
C VAL A 340 6.57 8.95 -1.71
N ALA A 341 7.69 8.48 -1.18
CA ALA A 341 9.02 9.00 -1.44
C ALA A 341 9.88 7.91 -2.07
N CYS A 342 10.82 8.30 -2.92
CA CYS A 342 11.77 7.34 -3.44
C CYS A 342 12.88 7.02 -2.43
N ASP A 343 13.24 5.74 -2.29
CA ASP A 343 14.21 5.27 -1.29
C ASP A 343 15.69 5.40 -1.71
N TRP A 344 16.08 6.58 -2.17
CA TRP A 344 17.46 6.84 -2.57
C TRP A 344 18.45 6.83 -1.41
N ARG A 345 19.60 6.17 -1.61
CA ARG A 345 20.77 6.25 -0.73
C ARG A 345 22.02 6.47 -1.55
N ARG A 346 22.90 7.35 -1.06
CA ARG A 346 24.24 7.54 -1.61
C ARG A 346 25.23 6.71 -0.79
N TYR A 347 25.89 5.77 -1.46
CA TYR A 347 26.93 4.94 -0.93
C TYR A 347 28.31 5.55 -1.21
N SER A 348 29.28 5.28 -0.34
CA SER A 348 30.67 5.68 -0.57
C SER A 348 31.32 4.77 -1.63
N LYS A 349 32.51 5.13 -2.11
CA LYS A 349 33.29 4.30 -3.05
C LYS A 349 33.65 2.89 -2.52
N GLN A 350 33.42 2.63 -1.23
CA GLN A 350 33.63 1.33 -0.57
C GLN A 350 32.32 0.54 -0.44
N ALA A 351 31.29 0.87 -1.23
CA ALA A 351 30.04 0.12 -1.26
C ALA A 351 30.31 -1.39 -1.44
N PRO A 352 29.60 -2.27 -0.72
CA PRO A 352 29.63 -3.70 -0.99
C PRO A 352 29.42 -3.97 -2.49
N LYS A 353 30.18 -4.92 -3.04
CA LYS A 353 30.12 -5.31 -4.46
C LYS A 353 28.72 -5.73 -4.93
N GLU A 354 27.85 -6.08 -3.99
CA GLU A 354 26.48 -6.55 -4.21
C GLU A 354 25.49 -5.42 -4.48
N ILE A 355 25.88 -4.15 -4.32
CA ILE A 355 24.99 -3.01 -4.57
C ILE A 355 25.09 -2.60 -6.04
N PRO A 356 24.01 -2.74 -6.84
CA PRO A 356 23.99 -2.28 -8.22
C PRO A 356 23.95 -0.75 -8.27
N LEU A 357 25.07 -0.13 -8.66
CA LEU A 357 25.19 1.32 -8.82
C LEU A 357 24.75 1.73 -10.25
N LEU A 358 23.46 1.58 -10.53
CA LEU A 358 22.86 1.73 -11.87
C LEU A 358 22.96 3.15 -12.46
N PHE A 359 23.35 4.14 -11.66
CA PHE A 359 23.36 5.56 -12.04
C PHE A 359 24.76 6.20 -12.02
N GLU A 360 25.84 5.43 -11.93
CA GLU A 360 27.22 5.96 -11.85
C GLU A 360 27.56 6.98 -12.95
N ASN A 361 27.09 6.72 -14.18
CA ASN A 361 27.35 7.57 -15.34
C ASN A 361 26.31 8.68 -15.54
N ALA A 362 25.28 8.75 -14.68
CA ALA A 362 24.20 9.71 -14.84
C ALA A 362 24.60 11.08 -14.29
N THR A 363 24.42 12.11 -15.11
CA THR A 363 24.60 13.51 -14.72
C THR A 363 23.45 14.36 -15.25
N ALA A 364 23.14 15.43 -14.53
CA ALA A 364 22.14 16.41 -14.94
C ALA A 364 22.50 17.77 -14.36
N LYS A 365 22.11 18.84 -15.05
CA LYS A 365 22.24 20.20 -14.56
C LYS A 365 20.86 20.81 -14.41
N ILE A 366 20.44 21.11 -13.18
CA ILE A 366 19.17 21.77 -12.90
C ILE A 366 19.49 23.15 -12.32
N ALA A 367 18.96 24.19 -12.94
CA ALA A 367 19.28 25.58 -12.62
C ALA A 367 20.81 25.81 -12.58
N LEU A 368 21.38 25.98 -11.38
CA LEU A 368 22.81 26.24 -11.15
C LEU A 368 23.52 25.06 -10.45
N GLU A 369 22.84 23.96 -10.19
CA GLU A 369 23.40 22.78 -9.50
C GLU A 369 23.66 21.62 -10.46
N ASP A 370 24.85 21.04 -10.34
CA ASP A 370 25.20 19.79 -11.02
C ASP A 370 24.82 18.59 -10.14
N HIS A 371 24.05 17.68 -10.69
CA HIS A 371 23.64 16.43 -10.07
C HIS A 371 24.39 15.26 -10.67
N THR A 372 24.81 14.33 -9.80
CA THR A 372 25.51 13.11 -10.17
C THR A 372 24.91 11.89 -9.49
N GLY A 373 24.77 10.81 -10.25
CA GLY A 373 24.33 9.50 -9.77
C GLY A 373 25.46 8.63 -9.18
N ILE A 374 26.69 9.14 -9.04
CA ILE A 374 27.81 8.39 -8.42
C ILE A 374 27.44 7.91 -7.01
N GLY A 375 27.53 6.61 -6.78
CA GLY A 375 27.18 5.95 -5.53
C GLY A 375 25.67 5.88 -5.24
N LEU A 376 24.80 6.23 -6.19
CA LEU A 376 23.35 6.25 -5.97
C LEU A 376 22.72 4.87 -6.21
N ALA A 377 21.97 4.38 -5.23
CA ALA A 377 21.15 3.17 -5.32
C ALA A 377 19.95 3.26 -4.38
N GLY A 378 19.08 2.25 -4.40
CA GLY A 378 18.06 2.04 -3.39
C GLY A 378 18.67 1.62 -2.05
N SER A 379 17.88 1.69 -0.99
CA SER A 379 18.38 1.50 0.38
C SER A 379 18.23 0.07 0.92
N GLU A 380 17.38 -0.76 0.30
CA GLU A 380 16.95 -2.03 0.89
C GLU A 380 17.43 -3.27 0.16
N PRO A 381 18.01 -4.25 0.88
CA PRO A 381 18.44 -5.51 0.29
C PRO A 381 17.27 -6.40 -0.15
N VAL A 382 16.06 -6.30 0.44
CA VAL A 382 14.88 -7.08 -0.01
C VAL A 382 14.44 -6.73 -1.44
N PHE A 383 14.81 -5.54 -1.90
CA PHE A 383 14.61 -5.10 -3.29
C PHE A 383 15.90 -5.13 -4.09
N TYR A 384 16.94 -5.83 -3.61
CA TYR A 384 18.27 -5.87 -4.24
C TYR A 384 18.85 -4.48 -4.50
N TYR A 385 18.57 -3.53 -3.58
CA TYR A 385 18.95 -2.12 -3.68
C TYR A 385 18.40 -1.41 -4.93
N CYS A 386 17.33 -1.92 -5.52
CA CYS A 386 16.54 -1.18 -6.49
C CYS A 386 15.86 0.02 -5.81
N PRO A 387 15.94 1.24 -6.38
CA PRO A 387 15.27 2.40 -5.84
C PRO A 387 13.75 2.26 -6.04
N VAL A 388 13.00 2.15 -4.96
CA VAL A 388 11.54 1.91 -4.96
C VAL A 388 10.80 3.10 -4.38
N TRP A 389 9.60 3.35 -4.91
CA TRP A 389 8.64 4.26 -4.29
C TRP A 389 8.09 3.61 -3.01
N LYS A 390 8.35 4.22 -1.85
CA LYS A 390 7.88 3.76 -0.54
C LYS A 390 6.89 4.74 0.08
N GLY A 391 5.87 4.21 0.74
CA GLY A 391 5.00 5.02 1.59
C GLY A 391 5.78 5.65 2.74
N ILE A 392 5.36 6.83 3.15
CA ILE A 392 6.02 7.59 4.22
C ILE A 392 5.53 7.06 5.57
N TYR A 393 6.44 6.51 6.37
CA TYR A 393 6.11 6.11 7.74
C TYR A 393 6.28 7.31 8.68
N ASP A 394 5.22 7.65 9.41
CA ASP A 394 5.29 8.65 10.47
C ASP A 394 5.78 8.00 11.75
N TYR A 395 6.92 8.44 12.30
CA TYR A 395 7.50 7.83 13.51
C TYR A 395 6.84 8.27 14.82
N LYS A 396 6.11 9.40 14.81
CA LYS A 396 5.43 9.90 16.00
C LYS A 396 4.14 9.12 16.20
N GLU A 397 3.32 9.08 15.15
CA GLU A 397 2.06 8.30 15.14
C GLU A 397 2.32 6.81 14.91
N LYS A 398 3.52 6.47 14.40
CA LYS A 398 4.00 5.11 14.15
C LYS A 398 3.11 4.35 13.18
N LEU A 399 2.58 5.05 12.19
CA LEU A 399 1.71 4.52 11.14
C LEU A 399 2.19 4.99 9.76
N LEU A 400 1.82 4.23 8.73
CA LEU A 400 1.99 4.67 7.35
C LEU A 400 1.08 5.87 7.04
N LYS A 401 1.65 6.93 6.45
CA LYS A 401 0.96 8.19 6.16
C LYS A 401 -0.01 8.05 4.98
N THR A 402 -1.24 7.65 5.27
CA THR A 402 -2.32 7.52 4.29
C THR A 402 -3.25 8.73 4.31
N CYS A 403 -3.77 9.12 3.14
CA CYS A 403 -4.66 10.27 3.02
C CYS A 403 -5.99 10.07 3.76
N ALA A 404 -6.40 8.81 3.98
CA ALA A 404 -7.63 8.45 4.68
C ALA A 404 -7.60 8.74 6.18
N ASN A 405 -6.41 8.92 6.78
CA ASN A 405 -6.24 8.93 8.22
C ASN A 405 -6.11 10.36 8.78
N HIS A 406 -7.17 10.80 9.48
CA HIS A 406 -7.27 12.13 10.10
C HIS A 406 -6.18 12.46 11.12
N LEU A 407 -5.49 11.44 11.68
CA LEU A 407 -4.37 11.66 12.61
C LEU A 407 -3.21 12.45 11.97
N PHE A 408 -3.11 12.44 10.65
CA PHE A 408 -2.06 13.14 9.91
C PHE A 408 -2.45 14.55 9.44
N GLN A 409 -3.63 15.05 9.85
CA GLN A 409 -4.07 16.40 9.51
C GLN A 409 -3.06 17.43 10.04
N PRO A 410 -2.40 18.23 9.17
CA PRO A 410 -1.48 19.25 9.65
C PRO A 410 -2.21 20.36 10.41
N ASP A 411 -1.53 20.90 11.43
CA ASP A 411 -1.99 22.09 12.15
C ASP A 411 -2.13 23.29 11.21
N LEU A 412 -3.02 24.22 11.54
CA LEU A 412 -3.37 25.38 10.70
C LEU A 412 -2.13 26.15 10.19
N GLU A 413 -1.19 26.45 11.10
CA GLU A 413 0.03 27.22 10.81
C GLU A 413 1.02 26.45 9.92
N SER A 414 0.96 25.11 9.96
CA SER A 414 1.85 24.22 9.22
C SER A 414 1.24 23.74 7.89
N ASN A 415 -0.05 23.97 7.66
CA ASN A 415 -0.78 23.47 6.49
C ASN A 415 -0.67 24.38 5.26
N PHE A 416 0.56 24.78 4.90
CA PHE A 416 0.82 25.69 3.78
C PHE A 416 0.43 25.11 2.41
N ALA A 417 0.29 23.78 2.30
CA ALA A 417 -0.16 23.09 1.09
C ALA A 417 -1.68 22.83 1.04
N LEU A 418 -2.41 23.29 2.07
CA LEU A 418 -3.87 23.16 2.18
C LEU A 418 -4.36 21.70 2.11
N GLU A 419 -3.60 20.79 2.70
CA GLU A 419 -3.90 19.36 2.72
C GLU A 419 -5.07 19.04 3.66
N VAL A 420 -5.86 18.05 3.28
CA VAL A 420 -6.96 17.48 4.07
C VAL A 420 -6.79 15.98 4.19
N TYR A 421 -6.67 15.49 5.41
CA TYR A 421 -6.62 14.05 5.71
C TYR A 421 -7.98 13.61 6.26
N SER A 422 -8.68 12.76 5.50
CA SER A 422 -10.03 12.30 5.83
C SER A 422 -10.34 11.03 5.07
N THR A 423 -11.37 10.27 5.50
CA THR A 423 -11.84 9.07 4.77
C THR A 423 -12.30 9.35 3.34
N SER A 424 -12.47 10.63 2.97
CA SER A 424 -12.82 11.08 1.62
C SER A 424 -11.67 11.82 0.93
N SER A 425 -10.42 11.56 1.35
CA SER A 425 -9.23 12.16 0.77
C SER A 425 -8.41 11.16 -0.04
N ILE A 426 -7.83 11.66 -1.12
CA ILE A 426 -6.89 10.95 -1.99
C ILE A 426 -5.58 11.73 -2.08
N CYS A 427 -4.51 11.06 -2.48
CA CYS A 427 -3.29 11.72 -2.87
C CYS A 427 -3.47 12.40 -4.23
N VAL A 428 -3.03 13.64 -4.34
CA VAL A 428 -3.01 14.41 -5.58
C VAL A 428 -1.62 15.02 -5.78
N GLU A 429 -1.10 14.92 -7.00
CA GLU A 429 0.17 15.52 -7.38
C GLU A 429 0.05 17.05 -7.34
N GLN A 430 1.04 17.72 -6.73
CA GLN A 430 1.13 19.16 -6.61
C GLN A 430 2.11 19.71 -7.65
N GLU A 431 1.64 20.63 -8.49
CA GLU A 431 2.52 21.35 -9.41
C GLU A 431 3.31 22.43 -8.67
N LYS A 432 2.64 23.16 -7.77
CA LYS A 432 3.20 24.33 -7.09
C LYS A 432 2.52 24.59 -5.76
N VAL A 433 3.32 24.92 -4.74
CA VAL A 433 2.86 25.41 -3.43
C VAL A 433 3.57 26.73 -3.13
N GLU A 434 2.83 27.77 -2.76
CA GLU A 434 3.39 29.09 -2.45
C GLU A 434 2.66 29.76 -1.29
N THR A 435 3.42 30.48 -0.47
CA THR A 435 2.90 31.33 0.61
C THR A 435 3.30 32.77 0.34
N LEU A 436 2.31 33.66 0.27
CA LEU A 436 2.52 35.08 0.16
C LEU A 436 2.24 35.73 1.51
N GLN A 437 3.21 36.47 2.03
CA GLN A 437 3.02 37.33 3.19
C GLN A 437 2.60 38.72 2.71
N CYS A 438 1.46 39.19 3.20
CA CYS A 438 0.80 40.42 2.81
C CYS A 438 0.73 41.39 4.01
N ASP A 439 0.87 42.68 3.73
CA ASP A 439 0.48 43.80 4.61
C ASP A 439 -0.36 44.77 3.77
N SER A 440 -1.60 44.99 4.19
CA SER A 440 -2.48 46.05 3.68
C SER A 440 -2.45 46.20 2.15
N SER A 441 -2.60 45.10 1.39
CA SER A 441 -2.54 45.01 -0.08
C SER A 441 -1.17 44.95 -0.77
N THR A 442 -0.08 44.91 -0.01
CA THR A 442 1.28 44.74 -0.54
C THR A 442 1.84 43.37 -0.20
N ILE A 443 2.35 42.64 -1.20
CA ILE A 443 3.15 41.43 -0.98
C ILE A 443 4.50 41.87 -0.39
N LYS A 444 4.75 41.52 0.88
CA LYS A 444 6.03 41.79 1.55
C LYS A 444 7.04 40.70 1.29
N LYS A 445 6.57 39.45 1.22
CA LYS A 445 7.44 38.30 1.01
C LYS A 445 6.69 37.24 0.22
N LYS A 446 7.36 36.72 -0.80
CA LYS A 446 6.95 35.50 -1.47
C LYS A 446 7.86 34.37 -1.00
N THR A 447 7.28 33.42 -0.30
CA THR A 447 7.97 32.18 0.05
C THR A 447 7.42 31.11 -0.87
N GLN A 448 8.23 30.67 -1.82
CA GLN A 448 7.92 29.42 -2.52
C GLN A 448 7.99 28.31 -1.47
N GLY A 449 6.89 27.57 -1.30
CA GLY A 449 6.85 26.49 -0.32
C GLY A 449 7.95 25.48 -0.62
N VAL A 450 8.36 24.71 0.39
CA VAL A 450 9.10 23.47 0.14
C VAL A 450 8.26 22.68 -0.86
N PHE A 451 8.78 22.44 -2.06
CA PHE A 451 8.09 21.69 -3.09
C PHE A 451 7.81 20.28 -2.56
N LEU A 452 6.59 20.04 -2.11
CA LEU A 452 6.19 18.74 -1.54
C LEU A 452 5.89 17.72 -2.63
N GLY A 453 5.57 18.13 -3.86
CA GLY A 453 5.38 17.26 -5.01
C GLY A 453 4.03 16.54 -5.05
N ALA A 454 3.51 16.10 -3.90
CA ALA A 454 2.17 15.56 -3.73
C ALA A 454 1.64 15.81 -2.32
N GLY A 455 0.32 15.72 -2.14
CA GLY A 455 -0.35 15.85 -0.84
C GLY A 455 -1.77 15.31 -0.85
N CYS A 456 -2.44 15.32 0.30
CA CYS A 456 -3.78 14.74 0.44
C CYS A 456 -4.89 15.78 0.32
N TYR A 457 -5.92 15.49 -0.46
CA TYR A 457 -7.05 16.40 -0.73
C TYR A 457 -8.37 15.64 -0.76
N GLU A 458 -9.44 16.28 -0.31
CA GLU A 458 -10.77 15.69 -0.39
C GLU A 458 -11.24 15.60 -1.83
N TYR A 459 -11.96 14.52 -2.14
CA TYR A 459 -12.54 14.31 -3.46
C TYR A 459 -14.00 13.90 -3.40
N LYS A 460 -14.70 14.16 -4.50
CA LYS A 460 -16.00 13.55 -4.79
C LYS A 460 -16.20 13.34 -6.28
N CYS A 461 -17.02 12.37 -6.64
CA CYS A 461 -17.37 12.07 -8.02
C CYS A 461 -18.84 12.46 -8.24
N GLU A 462 -19.09 13.49 -9.03
CA GLU A 462 -20.44 14.02 -9.28
C GLU A 462 -20.53 14.59 -10.70
N TYR A 463 -21.71 14.45 -11.31
CA TYR A 463 -22.00 14.96 -12.66
C TYR A 463 -21.02 14.45 -13.73
N GLY A 464 -20.55 13.21 -13.60
CA GLY A 464 -19.59 12.60 -14.53
C GLY A 464 -18.16 13.11 -14.41
N HIS A 465 -17.84 13.93 -13.40
CA HIS A 465 -16.49 14.45 -13.20
C HIS A 465 -15.97 14.17 -11.78
N LEU A 466 -14.64 14.13 -11.67
CA LEU A 466 -13.94 14.20 -10.40
C LEU A 466 -13.93 15.66 -9.91
N HIS A 467 -14.14 15.87 -8.62
CA HIS A 467 -14.01 17.16 -7.99
C HIS A 467 -13.06 17.06 -6.80
N LEU A 468 -12.24 18.09 -6.60
CA LEU A 468 -11.28 18.19 -5.51
C LEU A 468 -11.63 19.33 -4.57
N ARG A 469 -11.25 19.22 -3.30
CA ARG A 469 -11.36 20.29 -2.30
C ARG A 469 -10.10 20.33 -1.44
N ALA A 470 -9.54 21.53 -1.31
CA ALA A 470 -8.45 21.83 -0.38
C ALA A 470 -8.97 22.39 0.94
N TYR A 471 -8.13 22.28 1.96
CA TYR A 471 -8.45 22.67 3.34
C TYR A 471 -8.99 24.10 3.41
N ALA A 472 -10.00 24.27 4.25
CA ALA A 472 -10.56 25.56 4.59
C ALA A 472 -11.06 25.51 6.04
N PRO A 473 -10.50 26.33 6.95
CA PRO A 473 -10.97 26.40 8.32
C PRO A 473 -12.41 26.96 8.36
N GLU A 474 -13.16 26.57 9.38
CA GLU A 474 -14.59 26.85 9.47
C GLU A 474 -14.92 28.35 9.42
N TYR A 475 -14.14 29.18 10.10
CA TYR A 475 -14.35 30.63 10.10
C TYR A 475 -14.22 31.25 8.69
N LEU A 476 -13.36 30.71 7.81
CA LEU A 476 -13.25 31.19 6.42
C LEU A 476 -14.42 30.69 5.57
N ARG A 477 -14.87 29.44 5.77
CA ARG A 477 -16.04 28.90 5.05
C ARG A 477 -17.30 29.71 5.30
N ASN A 478 -17.46 30.22 6.53
CA ASN A 478 -18.61 31.03 6.92
C ASN A 478 -18.53 32.48 6.38
N LYS A 479 -17.33 33.01 6.16
CA LYS A 479 -17.12 34.37 5.62
C LYS A 479 -17.23 34.44 4.10
N VAL A 480 -16.76 33.43 3.37
CA VAL A 480 -16.58 33.49 1.92
C VAL A 480 -17.14 32.23 1.26
N SER A 481 -18.29 32.36 0.59
CA SER A 481 -19.06 31.21 0.06
C SER A 481 -18.32 30.35 -0.98
N TYR A 482 -17.29 30.88 -1.64
CA TYR A 482 -16.46 30.11 -2.57
C TYR A 482 -15.30 29.37 -1.89
N VAL A 483 -14.95 29.74 -0.65
CA VAL A 483 -13.88 29.11 0.13
C VAL A 483 -14.43 27.81 0.73
N GLY A 484 -13.77 26.70 0.41
CA GLY A 484 -14.23 25.36 0.81
C GLY A 484 -15.17 24.69 -0.20
N GLN A 485 -15.35 25.26 -1.40
CA GLN A 485 -16.04 24.57 -2.48
C GLN A 485 -15.17 23.50 -3.14
N PHE A 486 -15.84 22.47 -3.63
CA PHE A 486 -15.26 21.53 -4.58
C PHE A 486 -15.04 22.19 -5.93
N LYS A 487 -13.93 21.83 -6.60
CA LYS A 487 -13.56 22.31 -7.92
C LYS A 487 -13.41 21.13 -8.87
N VAL A 488 -13.91 21.31 -10.10
CA VAL A 488 -13.98 20.24 -11.10
C VAL A 488 -12.58 19.95 -11.67
N CYS A 489 -12.26 18.68 -11.82
CA CYS A 489 -11.20 18.19 -12.69
C CYS A 489 -11.77 17.92 -14.08
N TRP A 490 -11.41 18.77 -15.04
CA TRP A 490 -11.97 18.73 -16.40
C TRP A 490 -11.34 17.66 -17.28
N ALA A 491 -10.07 17.35 -17.05
CA ALA A 491 -9.32 16.31 -17.74
C ALA A 491 -8.17 15.79 -16.86
N GLU A 492 -7.66 14.61 -17.16
CA GLU A 492 -6.38 14.17 -16.59
C GLU A 492 -5.28 15.18 -16.94
N GLY A 493 -4.46 15.56 -15.96
CA GLY A 493 -3.41 16.57 -16.15
C GLY A 493 -3.88 18.03 -16.16
N SER A 494 -5.20 18.29 -16.11
CA SER A 494 -5.73 19.64 -15.91
C SER A 494 -5.38 20.18 -14.52
N ARG A 495 -5.38 21.51 -14.36
CA ARG A 495 -4.96 22.17 -13.12
C ARG A 495 -6.15 22.64 -12.29
N VAL A 496 -6.03 22.46 -10.99
CA VAL A 496 -6.93 23.05 -9.99
C VAL A 496 -6.13 23.90 -9.03
N MET A 497 -6.42 25.20 -8.99
CA MET A 497 -5.73 26.13 -8.09
C MET A 497 -6.61 26.52 -6.90
N PHE A 498 -6.09 26.33 -5.68
CA PHE A 498 -6.72 26.77 -4.44
C PHE A 498 -5.92 27.89 -3.77
N SER A 499 -6.60 28.83 -3.11
CA SER A 499 -6.00 29.94 -2.35
C SER A 499 -6.78 30.23 -1.06
N ARG A 500 -6.06 30.46 0.04
CA ARG A 500 -6.65 30.73 1.36
C ARG A 500 -5.84 31.79 2.08
N MET A 501 -6.53 32.81 2.60
CA MET A 501 -5.93 33.85 3.43
C MET A 501 -6.09 33.52 4.92
N PHE A 502 -4.98 33.48 5.65
CA PHE A 502 -4.91 33.28 7.09
C PHE A 502 -4.33 34.52 7.77
N GLY A 503 -4.66 34.74 9.04
CA GLY A 503 -4.23 35.90 9.85
C GLY A 503 -5.39 36.80 10.26
N SER A 504 -5.13 37.73 11.19
CA SER A 504 -6.13 38.69 11.69
C SER A 504 -6.37 39.83 10.68
N GLU A 505 -7.54 40.47 10.79
CA GLU A 505 -7.86 41.73 10.09
C GLU A 505 -7.27 42.96 10.83
N ASP A 506 -6.71 42.76 12.02
CA ASP A 506 -6.08 43.82 12.82
C ASP A 506 -4.81 44.37 12.17
N LYS A 507 -4.58 45.68 12.35
CA LYS A 507 -3.61 46.48 11.59
C LYS A 507 -2.14 46.10 11.79
N ASP A 508 -1.83 45.28 12.78
CA ASP A 508 -0.45 44.96 13.17
C ASP A 508 -0.04 43.50 12.84
N ASP A 509 -0.95 42.66 12.35
CA ASP A 509 -0.66 41.26 11.99
C ASP A 509 -0.49 41.05 10.49
N LEU A 510 0.54 40.27 10.12
CA LEU A 510 0.83 39.90 8.74
C LEU A 510 -0.16 38.83 8.25
N GLN A 511 -0.77 39.06 7.10
CA GLN A 511 -1.67 38.08 6.47
C GLN A 511 -0.87 37.12 5.60
N HIS A 512 -1.27 35.86 5.57
CA HIS A 512 -0.63 34.81 4.78
C HIS A 512 -1.61 34.22 3.78
N ASP A 513 -1.33 34.34 2.49
CA ASP A 513 -2.07 33.68 1.40
C ASP A 513 -1.32 32.41 0.99
N HIS A 514 -1.87 31.26 1.40
CA HIS A 514 -1.39 29.95 0.98
C HIS A 514 -2.09 29.54 -0.32
N ARG A 515 -1.30 29.17 -1.32
CA ARG A 515 -1.79 28.73 -2.62
C ARG A 515 -1.20 27.40 -3.00
N VAL A 516 -2.04 26.55 -3.59
CA VAL A 516 -1.62 25.28 -4.17
C VAL A 516 -2.23 25.09 -5.55
N THR A 517 -1.43 24.61 -6.50
CA THR A 517 -1.88 24.15 -7.81
C THR A 517 -1.73 22.64 -7.87
N LEU A 518 -2.86 21.96 -8.02
CA LEU A 518 -2.96 20.51 -8.13
C LEU A 518 -3.05 20.08 -9.58
N ILE A 519 -2.52 18.90 -9.87
CA ILE A 519 -2.65 18.22 -11.16
C ILE A 519 -3.72 17.15 -11.01
N CYS A 520 -4.80 17.27 -11.79
CA CYS A 520 -5.92 16.35 -11.73
C CYS A 520 -5.52 14.93 -12.14
N PRO A 521 -5.83 13.91 -11.32
CA PRO A 521 -5.69 12.52 -11.73
C PRO A 521 -6.81 12.13 -12.70
N SER A 522 -6.69 10.94 -13.29
CA SER A 522 -7.72 10.39 -14.16
C SER A 522 -9.04 10.19 -13.41
N CYS A 523 -10.15 10.73 -13.94
CA CYS A 523 -11.48 10.50 -13.38
C CYS A 523 -11.79 9.00 -13.29
N LYS A 524 -11.46 8.24 -14.33
CA LYS A 524 -11.74 6.79 -14.39
C LYS A 524 -11.00 6.02 -13.30
N ALA A 525 -9.75 6.39 -13.06
CA ALA A 525 -8.94 5.75 -12.02
C ALA A 525 -9.52 5.97 -10.62
N ILE A 526 -10.06 7.16 -10.34
CA ILE A 526 -10.57 7.53 -9.02
C ILE A 526 -12.04 7.17 -8.80
N CYS A 527 -12.89 7.28 -9.82
CA CYS A 527 -14.34 7.25 -9.69
C CYS A 527 -14.97 5.93 -10.17
N GLU A 528 -14.60 5.41 -11.34
CA GLU A 528 -15.29 4.25 -11.95
C GLU A 528 -14.99 2.92 -11.23
N ASN A 529 -13.80 2.79 -10.65
CA ASN A 529 -13.37 1.59 -9.90
C ASN A 529 -13.65 1.70 -8.40
N ASN A 530 -14.38 2.72 -7.96
CA ASN A 530 -14.54 3.04 -6.55
C ASN A 530 -15.86 2.48 -6.01
N PRO A 531 -15.83 1.58 -5.00
CA PRO A 531 -17.04 1.00 -4.42
C PRO A 531 -18.02 2.05 -3.86
N ARG A 532 -17.54 3.26 -3.52
CA ARG A 532 -18.39 4.35 -3.02
C ARG A 532 -19.30 4.95 -4.10
N TYR A 533 -18.95 4.80 -5.37
CA TYR A 533 -19.65 5.42 -6.50
C TYR A 533 -20.15 4.34 -7.46
N GLU A 534 -21.10 3.53 -6.99
CA GLU A 534 -21.72 2.49 -7.80
C GLU A 534 -22.29 3.07 -9.10
N ASN A 535 -21.97 2.43 -10.24
CA ASN A 535 -22.44 2.82 -11.58
C ASN A 535 -22.05 4.24 -12.02
N PHE A 536 -21.02 4.85 -11.41
CA PHE A 536 -20.50 6.13 -11.89
C PHE A 536 -19.74 5.94 -13.21
N THR A 537 -20.03 6.77 -14.20
CA THR A 537 -19.33 6.80 -15.49
C THR A 537 -18.74 8.19 -15.68
N CYS A 538 -17.44 8.26 -15.98
CA CYS A 538 -16.79 9.53 -16.23
C CYS A 538 -17.18 10.08 -17.61
N SER A 539 -17.56 11.35 -17.63
CA SER A 539 -17.71 12.14 -18.84
C SER A 539 -16.37 12.25 -19.59
N PRO A 540 -16.38 12.49 -20.91
CA PRO A 540 -15.17 12.74 -21.66
C PRO A 540 -14.37 13.93 -21.12
N ASP A 541 -13.05 13.81 -21.19
CA ASP A 541 -12.12 14.86 -20.79
C ASP A 541 -12.32 16.12 -21.63
N ILE A 542 -12.35 17.27 -20.95
CA ILE A 542 -12.37 18.60 -21.57
C ILE A 542 -10.98 19.22 -21.40
N SER A 543 -10.15 19.06 -22.44
CA SER A 543 -8.77 19.56 -22.44
C SER A 543 -8.70 21.09 -22.38
N ASN A 544 -7.57 21.62 -21.89
CA ASN A 544 -7.27 23.06 -21.80
C ASN A 544 -8.18 23.89 -20.88
N VAL A 545 -9.02 23.24 -20.07
CA VAL A 545 -9.83 23.92 -19.05
C VAL A 545 -9.24 23.64 -17.67
N ASN A 546 -8.99 24.70 -16.91
CA ASN A 546 -8.47 24.62 -15.54
C ASN A 546 -9.48 25.22 -14.58
N SER A 547 -9.59 24.65 -13.38
CA SER A 547 -10.42 25.19 -12.31
C SER A 547 -9.56 26.02 -11.36
N ARG A 548 -10.17 27.05 -10.76
CA ARG A 548 -9.50 27.85 -9.74
C ARG A 548 -10.50 28.43 -8.75
N ASP A 549 -10.02 28.70 -7.55
CA ASP A 549 -10.73 29.62 -6.66
C ASP A 549 -10.85 30.99 -7.31
N TYR A 550 -11.93 31.70 -6.96
CA TYR A 550 -12.04 33.11 -7.27
C TYR A 550 -10.99 33.84 -6.43
N ILE A 551 -9.88 34.20 -7.06
CA ILE A 551 -8.87 35.05 -6.43
C ILE A 551 -9.42 36.47 -6.53
N GLY A 552 -9.94 37.01 -5.41
CA GLY A 552 -10.17 38.45 -5.27
C GLY A 552 -8.87 39.24 -5.46
N TRP A 553 -8.92 40.57 -5.41
CA TRP A 553 -7.72 41.39 -5.56
C TRP A 553 -6.59 40.95 -4.62
N PHE A 554 -5.40 40.73 -5.18
CA PHE A 554 -4.19 40.24 -4.51
C PHE A 554 -3.89 41.04 -3.24
N CYS A 555 -3.75 40.36 -2.09
CA CYS A 555 -3.56 40.98 -0.76
C CYS A 555 -4.61 42.07 -0.41
N GLY A 556 -5.65 42.25 -1.22
CA GLY A 556 -6.54 43.39 -1.16
C GLY A 556 -7.53 43.23 -0.03
N ARG A 557 -7.53 44.19 0.90
CA ARG A 557 -8.82 44.68 1.40
C ARG A 557 -9.66 44.87 0.16
N GLY A 558 -10.73 44.08 0.00
CA GLY A 558 -11.80 44.47 -0.90
C GLY A 558 -12.01 45.94 -0.59
N SER A 559 -11.82 46.80 -1.59
CA SER A 559 -12.21 48.17 -1.41
C SER A 559 -13.66 48.07 -0.97
N HIS A 560 -13.93 48.31 0.31
CA HIS A 560 -14.98 49.22 0.63
C HIS A 560 -14.62 50.44 -0.22
N ALA A 561 -15.11 50.46 -1.47
CA ALA A 561 -15.61 51.69 -2.04
C ALA A 561 -16.60 52.12 -0.97
N THR A 562 -16.05 52.85 0.01
CA THR A 562 -16.78 53.33 1.14
C THR A 562 -17.96 54.04 0.52
N TRP A 563 -19.14 53.91 1.10
CA TRP A 563 -20.28 54.71 0.69
C TRP A 563 -19.90 56.18 0.41
N ASN A 564 -18.84 56.69 1.05
CA ASN A 564 -18.19 57.96 0.79
C ASN A 564 -17.69 58.20 -0.65
N THR A 565 -17.16 57.24 -1.40
CA THR A 565 -16.76 57.50 -2.81
C THR A 565 -17.97 57.61 -3.74
N ALA A 566 -19.00 56.79 -3.52
CA ALA A 566 -20.28 56.93 -4.21
C ALA A 566 -20.99 58.24 -3.83
N LEU A 567 -20.94 58.63 -2.55
CA LEU A 567 -21.47 59.90 -2.05
C LEU A 567 -20.71 61.09 -2.63
N CYS A 568 -19.37 61.03 -2.71
CA CYS A 568 -18.56 62.08 -3.33
C CYS A 568 -18.85 62.21 -4.83
N LEU A 569 -19.02 61.10 -5.56
CA LEU A 569 -19.41 61.14 -6.96
C LEU A 569 -20.83 61.67 -7.15
N PHE A 570 -21.76 61.33 -6.26
CA PHE A 570 -23.13 61.85 -6.27
C PHE A 570 -23.16 63.35 -5.94
N LEU A 571 -22.38 63.81 -4.97
CA LEU A 571 -22.25 65.23 -4.63
C LEU A 571 -21.53 66.03 -5.72
N LEU A 572 -20.55 65.45 -6.40
CA LEU A 572 -19.94 66.03 -7.60
C LEU A 572 -20.96 66.13 -8.73
N PHE A 573 -21.80 65.11 -8.93
CA PHE A 573 -22.85 65.13 -9.94
C PHE A 573 -23.91 66.21 -9.66
N ILE A 574 -24.30 66.38 -8.39
CA ILE A 574 -25.21 67.46 -7.96
C ILE A 574 -24.56 68.84 -8.19
N ASN A 575 -23.28 69.01 -7.88
CA ASN A 575 -22.59 70.29 -8.11
C ASN A 575 -22.43 70.63 -9.60
N VAL A 576 -22.20 69.63 -10.45
CA VAL A 576 -22.15 69.81 -11.91
C VAL A 576 -23.53 70.17 -12.46
N LEU A 577 -24.60 69.49 -12.01
CA LEU A 577 -25.98 69.84 -12.38
C LEU A 577 -26.37 71.25 -11.92
N ASN A 578 -25.97 71.66 -10.71
CA ASN A 578 -26.23 73.01 -10.20
C ASN A 578 -25.45 74.10 -10.94
N SER A 579 -24.26 73.80 -11.48
CA SER A 579 -23.52 74.71 -12.36
C SER A 579 -24.10 74.82 -13.77
N LEU A 580 -24.85 73.80 -14.23
CA LEU A 580 -25.52 73.83 -15.54
C LEU A 580 -26.90 74.50 -15.49
N MET A 581 -27.47 74.71 -14.30
CA MET A 581 -28.76 75.39 -14.09
C MET A 581 -28.63 76.86 -13.62
N ARG A 582 -27.40 77.38 -13.49
CA ARG A 582 -27.11 78.83 -13.41
C ARG A 582 -26.57 79.29 -14.75
#